data_AF-A0A7D7ZGW6-F1
#
_entry.id   AF-A0A7D7ZGW6-F1
#
_cell.length_a   1.000
_cell.length_b   1.000
_cell.length_c   1.000
_cell.angle_alpha   90.00
_cell.angle_beta   90.00
_cell.angle_gamma   90.00
#
_symmetry.space_group_name_H-M   'P 1'
#
loop_
_entity.id
_entity.type
_entity.pdbx_description
1 polymer ?
#
loop_
_entity_poly.entity_id
_entity_poly.type
_entity_poly.pdbx_seq_one_letter_code
_entity_poly.pdbx_strand_id
1 'polypeptide(L)' 'MPLFCKQCNERRYPIFQTKENLTLWLCEKCDNYVDPKDVVIRERTKSEKDESDAKIDNFKKTVVLTGEKMKRRKGVN' A
#
# COMPACT_ATOMS: atom_id res chain seq x y z
N MET A 1 -7.52 5.25 -12.65
CA MET A 1 -6.80 4.82 -11.44
C MET A 1 -5.95 3.60 -11.80
N PRO A 2 -4.61 3.70 -11.78
CA PRO A 2 -3.73 2.66 -12.30
C PRO A 2 -3.61 1.48 -11.32
N LEU A 3 -4.56 0.56 -11.43
CA LEU A 3 -4.67 -0.60 -10.54
C LEU A 3 -3.55 -1.63 -10.73
N PHE A 4 -2.99 -1.75 -11.94
CA PHE A 4 -1.98 -2.74 -12.28
C PHE A 4 -0.74 -2.08 -12.85
N CYS A 5 0.43 -2.61 -12.51
CA CYS A 5 1.69 -2.16 -13.07
C CYS A 5 1.87 -2.65 -14.51
N LYS A 6 2.15 -1.74 -15.45
CA LYS A 6 2.40 -2.08 -16.86
C LYS A 6 3.62 -2.98 -17.09
N GLN A 7 4.58 -2.99 -16.16
CA GLN A 7 5.82 -3.75 -16.30
C GLN A 7 5.71 -5.18 -15.78
N CYS A 8 4.94 -5.40 -14.70
CA CYS A 8 4.92 -6.69 -14.00
C CYS A 8 3.53 -7.25 -13.73
N ASN A 9 2.46 -6.55 -14.14
CA ASN A 9 1.05 -6.88 -13.93
C ASN A 9 0.61 -7.08 -12.48
N GLU A 10 1.47 -6.78 -11.50
CA GLU A 10 1.09 -6.80 -10.09
C GLU A 10 0.16 -5.64 -9.75
N ARG A 11 -0.63 -5.85 -8.69
CA ARG A 11 -1.51 -4.83 -8.15
C ARG A 11 -0.69 -3.67 -7.57
N ARG A 12 -1.15 -2.44 -7.83
CA ARG A 12 -0.64 -1.24 -7.20
C ARG A 12 -1.47 -0.85 -5.98
N TYR A 13 -0.79 -0.24 -5.01
CA TYR A 13 -1.40 0.23 -3.77
C TYR A 13 -1.43 1.76 -3.73
N PRO A 14 -2.57 2.37 -3.39
CA PRO A 14 -2.64 3.81 -3.19
C PRO A 14 -1.89 4.18 -1.90
N ILE A 15 -0.94 5.10 -2.02
CA ILE A 15 -0.17 5.69 -0.93
C ILE A 15 -0.48 7.18 -0.90
N PHE A 16 -1.01 7.65 0.23
CA PHE A 16 -1.29 9.07 0.42
C PHE A 16 -0.02 9.81 0.85
N GLN A 17 0.36 10.81 0.07
CA GLN A 17 1.45 11.75 0.36
C GLN A 17 0.87 12.98 1.06
N THR A 18 1.20 13.14 2.34
CA THR A 18 0.70 14.23 3.19
C THR A 18 1.24 15.60 2.79
N LYS A 19 2.48 15.68 2.29
CA LYS A 19 3.12 16.96 1.93
C LYS A 19 2.39 17.67 0.79
N GLU A 20 1.95 16.90 -0.20
CA GLU A 20 1.37 17.41 -1.44
C GLU A 20 -0.14 17.14 -1.52
N ASN A 21 -0.73 16.57 -0.45
CA ASN A 21 -2.14 16.17 -0.36
C ASN A 21 -2.63 15.38 -1.58
N LEU A 22 -1.81 14.43 -2.05
CA LEU A 22 -2.11 13.64 -3.23
C LEU A 22 -1.90 12.16 -2.98
N THR A 23 -2.57 11.34 -3.78
CA THR A 23 -2.43 9.89 -3.75
C THR A 23 -1.55 9.48 -4.91
N LEU A 24 -0.53 8.67 -4.63
CA LEU A 24 0.29 7.99 -5.63
C LEU A 24 0.02 6.49 -5.60
N TRP A 25 0.26 5.80 -6.71
CA TRP A 25 0.09 4.36 -6.81
C TRP A 25 1.44 3.69 -6.85
N LEU A 26 1.76 2.94 -5.80
CA LEU A 26 3.00 2.20 -5.65
C LEU A 26 2.87 0.79 -6.24
N CYS A 27 3.82 0.39 -7.06
CA CYS A 27 4.09 -1.04 -7.31
C CYS A 27 5.22 -1.50 -6.40
N GLU A 28 4.96 -2.46 -5.52
CA GLU A 28 5.99 -2.98 -4.59
C GLU A 28 7.06 -3.84 -5.29
N LYS A 29 6.71 -4.47 -6.43
CA LYS A 29 7.65 -5.32 -7.18
C LYS A 29 8.61 -4.53 -8.04
N CYS A 30 8.13 -3.43 -8.64
CA CYS A 30 8.94 -2.53 -9.46
C CYS A 30 9.48 -1.32 -8.67
N ASP A 31 9.11 -1.19 -7.40
CA ASP A 31 9.45 -0.06 -6.53
C ASP A 31 9.22 1.31 -7.21
N ASN A 32 8.09 1.48 -7.93
CA ASN A 32 7.78 2.73 -8.64
C ASN A 32 6.44 3.34 -8.22
N TYR A 33 6.42 4.67 -8.16
CA TYR A 33 5.24 5.48 -7.93
C TYR A 33 4.70 6.03 -9.23
N VAL A 34 3.37 6.01 -9.31
CA VAL A 34 2.63 6.45 -10.48
C VAL A 34 1.53 7.42 -10.06
N ASP A 35 1.22 8.37 -10.93
CA ASP A 35 0.16 9.36 -10.75
C ASP A 35 -1.25 8.77 -11.06
N PRO A 36 -2.34 9.54 -10.89
CA PRO A 36 -3.68 9.04 -11.25
C PRO A 36 -3.87 8.71 -12.74
N LYS A 37 -3.01 9.27 -13.61
CA LYS A 37 -3.03 9.12 -15.08
C LYS A 37 -2.14 7.97 -15.57
N ASP A 38 -1.60 7.16 -14.66
CA ASP A 38 -0.73 6.03 -14.97
C ASP A 38 0.67 6.41 -15.54
N VAL A 39 1.18 7.57 -15.16
CA VAL A 39 2.54 8.06 -15.50
C VAL A 39 3.49 7.83 -14.33
N VAL A 40 4.63 7.17 -14.61
CA VAL A 40 5.69 6.94 -13.60
C VAL A 40 6.32 8.27 -13.23
N ILE A 41 6.19 8.66 -11.95
CA ILE A 41 6.73 9.92 -11.43
C ILE A 41 8.15 9.73 -10.93
N ARG A 42 8.37 8.67 -10.13
CA ARG A 42 9.66 8.37 -9.50
C ARG A 42 9.70 6.95 -8.96
N GLU A 43 10.90 6.48 -8.65
CA GLU A 43 11.11 5.26 -7.88
C GLU A 43 10.98 5.53 -6.37
N ARG A 44 10.66 4.48 -5.63
CA ARG A 44 10.60 4.48 -4.17
C ARG A 44 12.01 4.44 -3.63
N THR A 45 12.31 5.35 -2.72
CA THR A 45 13.63 5.42 -2.10
C THR A 45 13.80 4.33 -1.05
N LYS A 46 15.04 3.92 -0.78
CA LYS A 46 15.34 2.91 0.25
C LYS A 46 14.85 3.36 1.64
N SER A 47 15.01 4.63 1.98
CA SER A 47 14.51 5.20 3.24
C SER A 47 12.99 5.06 3.39
N GLU A 48 12.21 5.28 2.33
CA GLU A 48 10.74 5.10 2.37
C GLU A 48 10.33 3.63 2.55
N LYS A 49 11.18 2.70 2.10
CA LYS A 49 11.00 1.26 2.30
C LYS A 49 11.26 0.92 3.76
N ASP A 50 12.42 1.31 4.28
CA ASP A 50 12.84 1.08 5.65
C ASP A 50 11.84 1.68 6.66
N GLU A 51 11.32 2.90 6.41
CA GLU A 51 10.30 3.53 7.24
C GLU A 51 8.98 2.76 7.27
N SER A 52 8.59 2.16 6.13
CA SER A 52 7.35 1.39 6.06
C SER A 52 7.50 0.04 6.73
N ASP A 53 8.64 -0.61 6.55
CA ASP A 53 8.97 -1.89 7.19
C ASP A 53 9.03 -1.70 8.73
N ALA A 54 9.65 -0.62 9.20
CA ALA A 54 9.66 -0.27 10.62
C ALA A 54 8.25 -0.04 11.19
N LYS A 55 7.34 0.60 10.43
CA LYS A 55 5.94 0.78 10.85
C LYS A 55 5.21 -0.56 10.95
N ILE A 56 5.42 -1.47 9.99
CA ILE A 56 4.83 -2.80 10.00
C ILE A 56 5.32 -3.60 11.21
N ASP A 57 6.62 -3.56 11.49
CA ASP A 57 7.21 -4.27 12.62
C ASP A 57 6.75 -3.70 13.97
N ASN A 58 6.64 -2.38 14.09
CA ASN A 58 6.08 -1.74 15.27
C ASN A 58 4.62 -2.14 15.48
N PHE A 59 3.82 -2.20 14.42
CA PHE A 59 2.43 -2.66 14.49
C PHE A 59 2.35 -4.12 14.95
N LYS A 60 3.16 -5.03 14.40
CA LYS A 60 3.21 -6.43 14.83
C LYS A 60 3.57 -6.61 16.30
N LYS A 61 4.44 -5.75 16.83
CA LYS A 61 4.85 -5.78 18.26
C LYS A 61 3.79 -5.24 19.20
N THR A 62 3.03 -4.23 18.78
CA THR A 62 2.05 -3.55 19.65
C THR A 62 0.65 -4.16 19.57
N VAL A 63 0.31 -4.87 18.50
CA VAL A 63 -1.00 -5.50 18.36
C VAL A 63 -1.08 -6.79 19.16
N VAL A 64 -1.95 -6.78 20.18
CA VAL A 64 -2.46 -8.00 20.81
C VAL A 64 -3.59 -8.52 19.92
N LEU A 65 -3.31 -9.56 19.12
CA LEU A 65 -4.34 -10.27 18.38
C LEU A 65 -5.18 -11.08 19.39
N THR A 66 -6.21 -10.46 19.97
CA THR A 66 -7.27 -11.20 20.63
C THR A 66 -7.89 -12.09 19.57
N GLY A 67 -7.83 -13.42 19.74
CA GLY A 67 -8.22 -14.41 18.73
C GLY A 67 -9.72 -14.44 18.39
N GLU A 68 -10.43 -13.32 18.50
CA GLU A 68 -11.80 -13.16 18.06
C GLU A 68 -11.88 -13.43 16.55
N LYS A 69 -12.42 -14.60 16.23
CA LYS A 69 -12.68 -14.99 14.85
C LYS A 69 -13.78 -14.07 14.30
N MET A 70 -13.46 -13.32 13.26
CA MET A 70 -14.42 -12.51 12.51
C MET A 70 -15.53 -13.42 11.95
N LYS A 71 -16.68 -13.48 12.62
CA LYS A 71 -17.82 -14.27 12.15
C LYS A 71 -18.48 -13.52 10.99
N ARG A 72 -18.54 -14.16 9.83
CA ARG A 72 -19.30 -13.65 8.68
C ARG A 72 -20.76 -13.47 9.09
N ARG A 73 -21.27 -12.23 9.02
CA ARG A 73 -22.69 -11.95 9.25
C ARG A 73 -23.48 -12.70 8.16
N LYS A 74 -24.46 -13.53 8.55
CA LYS A 74 -25.39 -14.12 7.58
C LYS A 74 -26.16 -12.95 6.94
N GLY A 75 -26.10 -12.84 5.62
CA GLY A 75 -26.88 -11.85 4.89
C GLY A 75 -28.37 -12.07 5.15
N VAL A 76 -29.12 -10.98 5.26
CA VAL A 76 -30.59 -11.03 5.25
C VAL A 76 -31.00 -11.33 3.82
N ASN A 77 -31.84 -12.36 3.65
CA ASN A 77 -32.39 -12.77 2.36
C ASN A 77 -33.47 -11.78 1.90
#